data_AF-A0A1G3R2A0-F1
#
_entry.id   AF-A0A1G3R2A0-F1
#
_cell.length_a   1.000
_cell.length_b   1.000
_cell.length_c   1.000
_cell.angle_alpha   90.00
_cell.angle_beta   90.00
_cell.angle_gamma   90.00
#
_symmetry.space_group_name_H-M   'P 1'
#
loop_
_entity.id
_entity.type
_entity.pdbx_description
1 polymer ?
#
loop_
_entity_poly.entity_id
_entity_poly.type
_entity_poly.pdbx_seq_one_letter_code
_entity_poly.pdbx_strand_id
1 'polypeptide(L)'
;MLMKRKWIVAVAVVAMLIGGATVASAQFRMDIDIPWWLYVGLSPALEDELDAEFGTVDIAKYAIVVPNIQAYYMFGGSLLKIGVGARLYTVLIANFIYPSIVGEVRLGNFDVNLNVGGLAGLFVAWGGFFETVTGPWATFDLSAGYRLTNWFRVGAGVFGIMQTEYPGEFPYVIYASAKFIVNPGKKTKIVEED
;
A
#
# COMPACT_ATOMS: atom_id res chain seq x y z
N MET A 1 9.03 -31.50 -11.73
CA MET A 1 8.78 -30.51 -12.80
C MET A 1 7.29 -30.25 -13.08
N LEU A 2 6.39 -31.23 -12.92
CA LEU A 2 4.95 -31.11 -13.19
C LEU A 2 4.18 -30.09 -12.31
N MET A 3 4.55 -29.94 -11.02
CA MET A 3 3.85 -29.02 -10.11
C MET A 3 4.00 -27.55 -10.52
N LYS A 4 5.19 -27.09 -10.90
CA LYS A 4 5.44 -25.70 -11.30
C LYS A 4 4.57 -25.27 -12.50
N ARG A 5 4.34 -26.16 -13.47
CA ARG A 5 3.46 -25.91 -14.62
C ARG A 5 1.98 -25.78 -14.24
N LYS A 6 1.49 -26.59 -13.29
CA LYS A 6 0.10 -26.52 -12.81
C LYS A 6 -0.18 -25.20 -12.10
N TRP A 7 0.77 -24.70 -11.31
CA TRP A 7 0.67 -23.40 -10.65
C TRP A 7 0.69 -22.23 -11.65
N ILE A 8 1.57 -22.26 -12.66
CA ILE A 8 1.61 -21.23 -13.70
C ILE A 8 0.29 -21.20 -14.49
N VAL A 9 -0.26 -22.35 -14.85
CA VAL A 9 -1.55 -22.44 -15.56
C VAL A 9 -2.70 -21.99 -14.66
N ALA A 10 -2.71 -22.35 -13.38
CA ALA A 10 -3.72 -21.89 -12.44
C ALA A 10 -3.68 -20.36 -12.25
N VAL A 11 -2.48 -19.78 -12.11
CA VAL A 11 -2.28 -18.32 -12.03
C VAL A 11 -2.72 -17.63 -13.33
N ALA A 12 -2.38 -18.20 -14.49
CA ALA A 12 -2.80 -17.65 -15.79
C ALA A 12 -4.31 -17.73 -16.01
N VAL A 13 -4.96 -18.82 -15.59
CA VAL A 13 -6.42 -18.98 -15.68
C VAL A 13 -7.14 -18.05 -14.71
N VAL A 14 -6.64 -17.89 -13.49
CA VAL A 14 -7.17 -16.91 -12.52
C VAL A 14 -6.97 -15.48 -13.06
N ALA A 15 -5.79 -15.16 -13.62
CA ALA A 15 -5.52 -13.87 -14.24
C ALA A 15 -6.42 -13.60 -15.46
N MET A 16 -6.74 -14.62 -16.28
CA MET A 16 -7.68 -14.50 -17.40
C MET A 16 -9.14 -14.36 -16.94
N LEU A 17 -9.56 -15.09 -15.91
CA LEU A 17 -10.93 -15.00 -15.36
C LEU A 17 -11.16 -13.66 -14.67
N ILE A 18 -10.14 -13.12 -14.01
CA ILE A 18 -10.15 -11.76 -13.48
C ILE A 18 -10.09 -10.75 -14.63
N GLY A 19 -9.21 -10.94 -15.62
CA GLY A 19 -9.02 -10.04 -16.76
C GLY A 19 -10.23 -9.90 -17.69
N GLY A 20 -11.01 -10.96 -17.90
CA GLY A 20 -12.17 -10.96 -18.81
C GLY A 20 -13.41 -10.21 -18.31
N ALA A 21 -13.59 -10.08 -16.99
CA ALA A 21 -14.77 -9.45 -16.38
C ALA A 21 -14.51 -8.02 -15.86
N THR A 22 -13.27 -7.53 -15.91
CA THR A 22 -12.80 -6.33 -15.19
C THR A 22 -12.77 -5.04 -16.02
N VAL A 23 -12.92 -5.12 -17.35
CA VAL A 23 -12.79 -3.95 -18.23
C VAL A 23 -14.03 -3.03 -18.19
N ALA A 24 -15.19 -3.53 -17.74
CA ALA A 24 -16.45 -2.78 -17.77
C ALA A 24 -16.64 -1.76 -16.60
N SER A 25 -15.71 -1.70 -15.64
CA SER A 25 -15.84 -0.85 -14.44
C SER A 25 -14.52 -0.21 -14.02
N ALA A 26 -13.71 0.20 -14.99
CA ALA A 26 -12.48 0.91 -14.70
C ALA A 26 -12.77 2.31 -14.13
N GLN A 27 -12.13 2.68 -13.02
CA GLN A 27 -12.36 3.96 -12.36
C GLN A 27 -11.07 4.51 -11.76
N PHE A 28 -10.84 5.81 -11.94
CA PHE A 28 -9.83 6.52 -11.18
C PHE A 28 -10.27 6.67 -9.71
N ARG A 29 -9.35 6.39 -8.79
CA ARG A 29 -9.52 6.50 -7.35
C ARG A 29 -8.27 7.10 -6.73
N MET A 30 -8.46 8.00 -5.78
CA MET A 30 -7.40 8.57 -4.97
C MET A 30 -7.70 8.28 -3.51
N ASP A 31 -6.71 7.75 -2.80
CA ASP A 31 -6.78 7.47 -1.37
C ASP A 31 -5.78 8.38 -0.65
N ILE A 32 -6.24 9.07 0.39
CA ILE A 32 -5.40 9.82 1.32
C ILE A 32 -5.42 9.05 2.63
N ASP A 33 -4.26 8.59 3.07
CA ASP A 33 -4.12 7.72 4.22
C ASP A 33 -3.21 8.38 5.25
N ILE A 34 -3.68 8.36 6.50
CA ILE A 34 -3.00 8.93 7.65
C ILE A 34 -2.66 7.76 8.58
N PRO A 35 -1.51 7.09 8.36
CA PRO A 35 -1.04 6.03 9.23
C PRO A 35 -0.35 6.61 10.46
N TRP A 36 -0.74 6.12 11.63
CA TRP A 36 -0.04 6.27 12.90
C TRP A 36 0.83 5.06 13.13
N TRP A 37 2.14 5.24 13.10
CA TRP A 37 3.10 4.16 13.31
C TRP A 37 3.11 3.77 14.79
N LEU A 38 2.66 2.56 15.07
CA LEU A 38 2.54 2.03 16.44
C LEU A 38 3.80 1.25 16.83
N TYR A 39 4.41 0.58 15.86
CA TYR A 39 5.58 -0.26 16.07
C TYR A 39 6.45 -0.27 14.81
N VAL A 40 7.76 -0.11 14.96
CA VAL A 40 8.76 -0.30 13.89
C VAL A 40 9.67 -1.43 14.32
N GLY A 41 9.88 -2.40 13.43
CA GLY A 41 10.78 -3.52 13.66
C GLY A 41 11.64 -3.80 12.45
N LEU A 42 12.62 -4.68 12.65
CA LEU A 42 13.51 -5.18 11.60
C LEU A 42 13.31 -6.69 11.45
N SER A 43 13.59 -7.21 10.27
CA SER A 43 13.67 -8.65 10.06
C SER A 43 14.81 -9.26 10.88
N PRO A 44 14.72 -10.51 11.34
CA PRO A 44 15.78 -11.14 12.15
C PRO A 44 17.18 -11.07 11.51
N ALA A 45 17.30 -11.27 10.19
CA ALA A 45 18.58 -11.18 9.50
C ALA A 45 19.22 -9.77 9.59
N LEU A 46 18.39 -8.73 9.53
CA LEU A 46 18.82 -7.34 9.63
C LEU A 46 19.12 -6.92 11.08
N GLU A 47 18.40 -7.50 12.06
CA GLU A 47 18.73 -7.32 13.48
C GLU A 47 20.10 -7.90 13.81
N ASP A 48 20.37 -9.13 13.33
CA ASP A 48 21.65 -9.82 13.49
C ASP A 48 22.79 -9.06 12.80
N GLU A 49 22.58 -8.56 11.57
CA GLU A 49 23.60 -7.81 10.82
C GLU A 49 23.98 -6.49 11.49
N LEU A 50 23.00 -5.77 12.02
CA LEU A 50 23.21 -4.46 12.63
C LEU A 50 23.69 -4.54 14.09
N ASP A 51 23.83 -5.75 14.66
CA ASP A 51 24.08 -5.99 16.09
C ASP A 51 23.10 -5.16 16.96
N ALA A 52 21.86 -5.07 16.49
CA ALA A 52 20.87 -4.14 17.02
C ALA A 52 19.67 -4.89 17.60
N GLU A 53 19.47 -4.77 18.91
CA GLU A 53 18.27 -5.27 19.58
C GLU A 53 17.13 -4.24 19.42
N PHE A 54 16.47 -4.24 18.26
CA PHE A 54 15.26 -3.45 18.03
C PHE A 54 14.04 -4.13 18.66
N GLY A 55 13.94 -4.04 19.99
CA GLY A 55 12.86 -4.67 20.76
C GLY A 55 11.82 -3.73 21.38
N THR A 56 12.15 -2.48 21.71
CA THR A 56 11.31 -1.72 22.68
C THR A 56 11.50 -0.20 22.65
N VAL A 57 11.82 0.42 21.51
CA VAL A 57 11.54 1.86 21.43
C VAL A 57 10.04 1.97 21.27
N ASP A 58 9.34 2.35 22.33
CA ASP A 58 7.91 2.67 22.32
C ASP A 58 7.70 3.92 21.46
N ILE A 59 7.81 3.73 20.14
CA ILE A 59 7.61 4.77 19.15
C ILE A 59 6.15 5.22 19.12
N ALA A 60 5.23 4.44 19.72
CA ALA A 60 3.85 4.86 19.92
C ALA A 60 3.77 6.11 20.79
N LYS A 61 4.73 6.37 21.69
CA LYS A 61 4.85 7.65 22.43
C LYS A 61 5.10 8.84 21.52
N TYR A 62 5.79 8.63 20.40
CA TYR A 62 6.07 9.67 19.41
C TYR A 62 5.03 9.71 18.30
N ALA A 63 4.18 8.68 18.19
CA ALA A 63 3.06 8.54 17.25
C ALA A 63 3.37 9.21 15.90
N ILE A 64 4.38 8.68 15.19
CA ILE A 64 4.83 9.27 13.95
C ILE A 64 3.71 9.13 12.92
N VAL A 65 3.20 10.26 12.46
CA VAL A 65 2.20 10.34 11.40
C VAL A 65 2.94 10.53 10.09
N VAL A 66 2.78 9.58 9.18
CA VAL A 66 3.40 9.65 7.85
C VAL A 66 2.33 9.60 6.77
N PRO A 67 1.72 10.76 6.43
CA PRO A 67 0.69 10.80 5.42
C PRO A 67 1.17 10.21 4.10
N ASN A 68 0.29 9.45 3.45
CA ASN A 68 0.51 8.98 2.10
C ASN A 68 -0.70 9.23 1.21
N ILE A 69 -0.43 9.47 -0.06
CA ILE A 69 -1.42 9.65 -1.11
C ILE A 69 -1.22 8.53 -2.11
N GLN A 70 -2.31 7.90 -2.52
CA GLN A 70 -2.29 6.80 -3.47
C GLN A 70 -3.25 7.13 -4.59
N ALA A 71 -2.79 7.04 -5.84
CA ALA A 71 -3.61 7.28 -7.02
C ALA A 71 -3.60 6.03 -7.88
N TYR A 72 -4.79 5.46 -8.10
CA TYR A 72 -4.96 4.21 -8.82
C TYR A 72 -5.97 4.34 -9.95
N TYR A 73 -5.65 3.65 -11.04
CA TYR A 73 -6.63 3.22 -12.00
C TYR A 73 -7.10 1.82 -11.58
N MET A 74 -8.32 1.75 -11.04
CA MET A 74 -8.91 0.55 -10.45
C MET A 74 -9.76 -0.19 -11.49
N PHE A 75 -9.74 -1.51 -11.42
CA PHE A 75 -10.52 -2.43 -12.23
C PHE A 75 -11.25 -3.43 -11.33
N GLY A 76 -12.36 -3.99 -11.82
CA GLY A 76 -13.08 -5.07 -11.14
C GLY A 76 -14.37 -4.68 -10.45
N GLY A 77 -14.93 -5.65 -9.74
CA GLY A 77 -16.32 -5.67 -9.30
C GLY A 77 -16.54 -5.15 -7.88
N SER A 78 -17.65 -5.58 -7.29
CA SER A 78 -18.03 -5.23 -5.92
C SER A 78 -17.17 -5.93 -4.85
N LEU A 79 -16.77 -7.18 -5.10
CA LEU A 79 -16.04 -8.04 -4.16
C LEU A 79 -14.52 -7.89 -4.28
N LEU A 80 -13.98 -7.95 -5.50
CA LEU A 80 -12.55 -7.89 -5.76
C LEU A 80 -12.27 -6.74 -6.72
N LYS A 81 -11.30 -5.91 -6.35
CA LYS A 81 -10.76 -4.85 -7.19
C LYS A 81 -9.25 -4.97 -7.26
N ILE A 82 -8.71 -4.63 -8.41
CA ILE A 82 -7.26 -4.56 -8.64
C ILE A 82 -6.96 -3.20 -9.24
N GLY A 83 -5.92 -2.53 -8.79
CA GLY A 83 -5.53 -1.23 -9.30
C GLY A 83 -4.05 -1.19 -9.64
N VAL A 84 -3.71 -0.37 -10.63
CA VAL A 84 -2.33 0.00 -10.95
C VAL A 84 -2.21 1.51 -10.85
N GLY A 85 -1.10 2.00 -10.35
CA GLY A 85 -0.93 3.43 -10.15
C GLY A 85 0.35 3.76 -9.40
N ALA A 86 0.29 4.78 -8.56
CA ALA A 86 1.43 5.25 -7.80
C ALA A 86 1.04 5.62 -6.38
N ARG A 87 2.03 5.54 -5.49
CA ARG A 87 1.93 5.93 -4.09
C ARG A 87 3.01 6.95 -3.77
N LEU A 88 2.64 7.98 -3.03
CA LEU A 88 3.48 9.06 -2.56
C LEU A 88 3.44 9.07 -1.03
N TYR A 89 4.59 8.89 -0.39
CA TYR A 89 4.77 9.18 1.03
C TYR A 89 5.36 10.56 1.22
N THR A 90 4.90 11.25 2.24
CA THR A 90 5.42 12.56 2.63
C THR A 90 5.92 12.50 4.07
N VAL A 91 7.20 12.79 4.27
CA VAL A 91 7.85 12.93 5.58
C VAL A 91 8.47 14.32 5.66
N LEU A 92 7.71 15.35 6.10
CA LEU A 92 8.12 16.77 6.31
C LEU A 92 9.11 17.39 5.29
N ILE A 93 10.35 16.93 5.25
CA ILE A 93 11.47 17.36 4.39
C ILE A 93 11.73 16.46 3.16
N ALA A 94 11.14 15.26 3.10
CA ALA A 94 11.37 14.28 2.04
C ALA A 94 10.05 13.68 1.53
N ASN A 95 10.00 13.44 0.22
CA ASN A 95 8.88 12.81 -0.45
C ASN A 95 9.37 11.59 -1.22
N PHE A 96 8.56 10.54 -1.24
CA PHE A 96 8.91 9.29 -1.90
C PHE A 96 7.75 8.81 -2.74
N ILE A 97 7.93 8.84 -4.07
CA ILE A 97 6.91 8.43 -5.03
C ILE A 97 7.36 7.20 -5.81
N TYR A 98 6.45 6.24 -5.97
CA TYR A 98 6.73 4.98 -6.65
C TYR A 98 5.49 4.34 -7.28
N PRO A 99 5.65 3.55 -8.34
CA PRO A 99 4.56 2.78 -8.93
C PRO A 99 4.16 1.65 -8.00
N SER A 100 2.86 1.37 -7.92
CA SER A 100 2.33 0.27 -7.11
C SER A 100 1.10 -0.37 -7.75
N ILE A 101 0.91 -1.63 -7.39
CA ILE A 101 -0.26 -2.45 -7.71
C ILE A 101 -0.98 -2.71 -6.40
N VAL A 102 -2.30 -2.59 -6.40
CA VAL A 102 -3.15 -2.85 -5.24
C VAL A 102 -4.20 -3.90 -5.58
N GLY A 103 -4.42 -4.85 -4.66
CA GLY A 103 -5.59 -5.72 -4.63
C GLY A 103 -6.45 -5.37 -3.41
N GLU A 104 -7.74 -5.10 -3.62
CA GLU A 104 -8.72 -4.85 -2.56
C GLU A 104 -9.80 -5.94 -2.61
N VAL A 105 -9.99 -6.65 -1.49
CA VAL A 105 -11.12 -7.56 -1.25
C VAL A 105 -12.09 -6.91 -0.28
N ARG A 106 -13.34 -6.76 -0.69
CA ARG A 106 -14.41 -6.18 0.10
C ARG A 106 -15.29 -7.25 0.72
N LEU A 107 -15.25 -7.38 2.04
CA LEU A 107 -16.05 -8.29 2.85
C LEU A 107 -17.10 -7.49 3.64
N GLY A 108 -18.17 -7.09 2.95
CA GLY A 108 -19.22 -6.24 3.52
C GLY A 108 -18.71 -4.81 3.77
N ASN A 109 -18.60 -4.43 5.05
CA ASN A 109 -18.03 -3.16 5.50
C ASN A 109 -16.53 -3.25 5.81
N PHE A 110 -15.93 -4.44 5.75
CA PHE A 110 -14.49 -4.59 5.87
C PHE A 110 -13.83 -4.64 4.50
N ASP A 111 -12.69 -3.98 4.38
CA ASP A 111 -11.87 -3.97 3.16
C ASP A 111 -10.46 -4.43 3.52
N VAL A 112 -10.00 -5.51 2.90
CA VAL A 112 -8.63 -6.02 3.01
C VAL A 112 -7.87 -5.61 1.76
N ASN A 113 -6.72 -4.99 1.94
CA ASN A 113 -5.91 -4.44 0.86
C ASN A 113 -4.50 -5.00 0.93
N LEU A 114 -4.00 -5.49 -0.20
CA LEU A 114 -2.59 -5.79 -0.40
C LEU A 114 -2.06 -4.84 -1.47
N ASN A 115 -1.11 -4.00 -1.10
CA ASN A 115 -0.38 -3.18 -2.04
C ASN A 115 1.07 -3.67 -2.13
N VAL A 116 1.54 -3.80 -3.37
CA VAL A 116 2.93 -4.13 -3.68
C VAL A 116 3.44 -3.08 -4.65
N GLY A 117 4.56 -2.47 -4.35
CA GLY A 117 5.14 -1.41 -5.16
C GLY A 117 6.65 -1.39 -5.14
N GLY A 118 7.22 -0.36 -5.75
CA GLY A 118 8.66 -0.18 -5.85
C GLY A 118 9.24 -0.64 -7.19
N LEU A 119 10.46 -1.15 -7.15
CA LEU A 119 11.37 -1.50 -8.27
C LEU A 119 11.98 -0.31 -9.00
N ALA A 120 11.24 0.79 -9.11
CA ALA A 120 11.72 2.09 -9.51
C ALA A 120 10.97 3.15 -8.71
N GLY A 121 11.66 4.14 -8.17
CA GLY A 121 10.99 5.23 -7.44
C GLY A 121 11.84 6.47 -7.41
N LEU A 122 11.18 7.60 -7.18
CA LEU A 122 11.85 8.89 -7.08
C LEU A 122 11.81 9.32 -5.62
N PHE A 123 13.00 9.48 -5.05
CA PHE A 123 13.19 10.16 -3.78
C PHE A 123 13.39 11.65 -4.06
N VAL A 124 12.47 12.48 -3.57
CA VAL A 124 12.54 13.93 -3.70
C VAL A 124 12.74 14.52 -2.32
N ALA A 125 13.99 14.84 -1.99
CA ALA A 125 14.32 15.62 -0.81
C ALA A 125 14.27 17.11 -1.12
N TRP A 126 13.63 17.89 -0.26
CA TRP A 126 13.75 19.35 -0.32
C TRP A 126 15.16 19.75 0.14
N GLY A 127 15.90 20.43 -0.72
CA GLY A 127 17.23 20.98 -0.40
C GLY A 127 18.44 20.09 -0.69
N GLY A 128 18.29 18.99 -1.44
CA GLY A 128 19.43 18.19 -1.93
C GLY A 128 20.23 17.44 -0.84
N PHE A 129 19.69 17.34 0.37
CA PHE A 129 20.37 16.77 1.54
C PHE A 129 20.56 15.25 1.53
N PHE A 130 19.90 14.54 0.62
CA PHE A 130 19.99 13.08 0.54
C PHE A 130 20.57 12.69 -0.82
N GLU A 131 21.61 11.87 -0.81
CA GLU A 131 22.03 11.15 -2.01
C GLU A 131 20.85 10.30 -2.50
N THR A 132 20.59 10.32 -3.80
CA THR A 132 19.57 9.46 -4.41
C THR A 132 19.94 8.01 -4.10
N VAL A 133 19.22 7.36 -3.18
CA VAL A 133 19.40 5.93 -2.93
C VAL A 133 18.84 5.17 -4.13
N THR A 134 19.71 4.85 -5.08
CA THR A 134 19.40 4.12 -6.32
C THR A 134 19.75 2.64 -6.14
N GLY A 135 18.87 1.88 -5.53
CA GLY A 135 18.92 0.42 -5.52
C GLY A 135 17.53 -0.15 -5.81
N PRO A 136 17.40 -1.37 -6.36
CA PRO A 136 16.10 -2.00 -6.53
C PRO A 136 15.54 -2.40 -5.16
N TRP A 137 14.38 -1.85 -4.81
CA TRP A 137 13.66 -2.13 -3.57
C TRP A 137 12.20 -2.46 -3.89
N ALA A 138 11.50 -3.13 -3.00
CA ALA A 138 10.07 -3.41 -3.09
C ALA A 138 9.38 -3.02 -1.80
N THR A 139 8.16 -2.52 -1.90
CA THR A 139 7.30 -2.28 -0.75
C THR A 139 6.15 -3.28 -0.72
N PHE A 140 5.78 -3.67 0.50
CA PHE A 140 4.63 -4.51 0.77
C PHE A 140 3.79 -3.86 1.84
N ASP A 141 2.49 -3.72 1.59
CA ASP A 141 1.54 -3.14 2.53
C ASP A 141 0.29 -4.00 2.58
N LEU A 142 0.09 -4.69 3.71
CA LEU A 142 -1.11 -5.45 3.99
C LEU A 142 -1.92 -4.68 5.03
N SER A 143 -3.13 -4.27 4.68
CA SER A 143 -4.03 -3.54 5.58
C SER A 143 -5.44 -4.08 5.57
N ALA A 144 -6.11 -3.94 6.70
CA ALA A 144 -7.53 -4.19 6.84
C ALA A 144 -8.20 -2.96 7.47
N GLY A 145 -9.33 -2.54 6.90
CA GLY A 145 -10.07 -1.38 7.40
C GLY A 145 -11.56 -1.62 7.47
N TYR A 146 -12.19 -1.08 8.50
CA TYR A 146 -13.64 -0.97 8.60
C TYR A 146 -14.11 0.34 7.97
N ARG A 147 -15.12 0.22 7.11
CA ARG A 147 -15.73 1.32 6.40
C ARG A 147 -16.82 1.95 7.24
N LEU A 148 -16.56 3.18 7.67
CA LEU A 148 -17.54 3.99 8.39
C LEU A 148 -18.47 4.71 7.41
N THR A 149 -17.96 5.16 6.27
CA THR A 149 -18.74 5.80 5.19
C THR A 149 -18.22 5.37 3.82
N ASN A 150 -18.90 5.75 2.74
CA ASN A 150 -18.41 5.47 1.39
C ASN A 150 -17.07 6.13 1.03
N TRP A 151 -16.65 7.14 1.81
CA TRP A 151 -15.44 7.94 1.58
C TRP A 151 -14.45 7.86 2.75
N PHE A 152 -14.78 7.16 3.85
CA PHE A 152 -13.94 7.09 5.05
C PHE A 152 -13.85 5.68 5.63
N ARG A 153 -12.63 5.26 5.97
CA ARG A 153 -12.32 3.99 6.62
C ARG A 153 -11.33 4.20 7.75
N VAL A 154 -11.43 3.38 8.78
CA VAL A 154 -10.43 3.26 9.85
C VAL A 154 -9.91 1.84 9.86
N GLY A 155 -8.61 1.66 10.07
CA GLY A 155 -8.01 0.35 9.94
C GLY A 155 -6.66 0.22 10.60
N ALA A 156 -6.02 -0.90 10.31
CA ALA A 156 -4.65 -1.17 10.69
C ALA A 156 -3.95 -1.94 9.57
N GLY A 157 -2.63 -1.90 9.57
CA GLY A 157 -1.84 -2.62 8.59
C GLY A 157 -0.40 -2.81 9.00
N VAL A 158 0.30 -3.54 8.14
CA VAL A 158 1.73 -3.77 8.21
C VAL A 158 2.33 -3.34 6.89
N PHE A 159 3.29 -2.43 6.95
CA PHE A 159 4.05 -1.94 5.80
C PHE A 159 5.52 -2.34 5.96
N GLY A 160 6.15 -2.82 4.89
CA GLY A 160 7.57 -3.18 4.87
C GLY A 160 8.26 -2.73 3.61
N ILE A 161 9.56 -2.50 3.71
CA ILE A 161 10.44 -2.14 2.59
C ILE A 161 11.55 -3.19 2.52
N MET A 162 11.69 -3.86 1.39
CA MET A 162 12.67 -4.90 1.17
C MET A 162 13.64 -4.45 0.07
N GLN A 163 14.95 -4.61 0.27
CA GLN A 163 15.91 -4.48 -0.82
C GLN A 163 15.91 -5.79 -1.62
N THR A 164 15.87 -5.72 -2.96
CA THR A 164 15.78 -6.96 -3.75
C THR A 164 17.08 -7.76 -3.77
N GLU A 165 18.20 -7.12 -3.43
CA GLU A 165 19.52 -7.75 -3.30
C GLU A 165 19.63 -8.55 -1.99
N TYR A 166 18.96 -8.07 -0.94
CA TYR A 166 18.94 -8.69 0.40
C TYR A 166 17.48 -8.94 0.85
N PRO A 167 16.77 -9.89 0.23
CA PRO A 167 15.34 -10.08 0.48
C PRO A 167 15.02 -10.58 1.90
N GLY A 168 16.02 -11.04 2.65
CA GLY A 168 15.90 -11.44 4.06
C GLY A 168 16.01 -10.27 5.04
N GLU A 169 16.48 -9.12 4.59
CA GLU A 169 16.78 -7.93 5.39
C GLU A 169 15.79 -6.82 5.04
N PHE A 170 14.85 -6.53 5.95
CA PHE A 170 13.84 -5.52 5.72
C PHE A 170 13.32 -4.89 7.02
N PRO A 171 13.17 -3.56 7.08
CA PRO A 171 12.33 -2.92 8.09
C PRO A 171 10.84 -3.11 7.80
N TYR A 172 10.05 -3.14 8.86
CA TYR A 172 8.59 -3.10 8.80
C TYR A 172 8.00 -2.19 9.88
N VAL A 173 6.76 -1.77 9.66
CA VAL A 173 5.98 -0.96 10.58
C VAL A 173 4.57 -1.52 10.71
N ILE A 174 4.07 -1.57 11.93
CA ILE A 174 2.66 -1.83 12.24
C ILE A 174 2.01 -0.49 12.53
N TYR A 175 0.87 -0.23 11.90
CA TYR A 175 0.20 1.06 12.00
C TYR A 175 -1.31 0.91 12.19
N ALA A 176 -1.92 1.90 12.84
CA ALA A 176 -3.33 2.20 12.70
C ALA A 176 -3.50 3.28 11.63
N SER A 177 -4.63 3.35 10.91
CA SER A 177 -4.83 4.41 9.93
C SER A 177 -6.26 4.91 9.80
N ALA A 178 -6.34 6.15 9.34
CA ALA A 178 -7.55 6.78 8.86
C ALA A 178 -7.38 7.05 7.35
N LYS A 179 -8.27 6.47 6.54
CA LYS A 179 -8.19 6.50 5.07
C LYS A 179 -9.41 7.17 4.47
N PHE A 180 -9.15 8.22 3.69
CA PHE A 180 -10.14 8.95 2.92
C PHE A 180 -10.08 8.50 1.46
N ILE A 181 -11.24 8.20 0.88
CA ILE A 181 -11.38 7.71 -0.49
C ILE A 181 -12.08 8.77 -1.32
N VAL A 182 -11.36 9.29 -2.30
CA VAL A 182 -11.85 10.25 -3.27
C VAL A 182 -12.03 9.53 -4.61
N ASN A 183 -13.25 9.61 -5.15
CA ASN A 183 -13.63 8.99 -6.41
C ASN A 183 -14.05 10.08 -7.41
N PRO A 184 -13.11 10.70 -8.15
CA PRO A 184 -13.39 11.89 -8.98
C PRO A 184 -14.43 11.66 -10.09
N GLY A 185 -14.66 10.41 -10.49
CA GLY A 185 -15.64 10.06 -11.53
C GLY A 185 -17.07 9.81 -11.04
N LYS A 186 -17.31 9.76 -9.72
CA LYS A 186 -18.64 9.49 -9.18
C LYS A 186 -19.36 10.82 -8.94
N LYS A 187 -20.30 11.19 -9.82
CA LYS A 187 -21.15 12.36 -9.61
C LYS A 187 -21.81 12.25 -8.23
N THR A 188 -21.41 13.12 -7.30
CA THR A 188 -22.17 13.37 -6.07
C THR A 188 -23.52 13.89 -6.52
N LYS A 189 -24.60 13.14 -6.24
CA LYS A 189 -25.94 13.71 -6.33
C LYS A 189 -25.99 14.81 -5.29
N ILE A 190 -25.96 16.07 -5.74
CA ILE A 190 -26.37 17.20 -4.93
C ILE A 190 -27.87 16.94 -4.71
N VAL A 191 -28.25 16.65 -3.46
CA VAL A 191 -29.65 16.66 -3.09
C VAL A 191 -30.01 18.13 -3.06
N GLU A 192 -30.71 18.60 -4.09
CA GLU A 192 -31.46 19.85 -3.99
C GLU A 192 -32.56 19.60 -2.94
N GLU A 193 -32.45 20.27 -1.81
CA GLU A 193 -33.57 20.42 -0.89
C GLU A 193 -34.54 21.42 -1.53
N ASP A 194 -35.71 20.92 -1.94
CA ASP A 194 -36.90 21.73 -2.23
C ASP A 194 -37.59 22.17 -0.91
#